data_AF-A0A7V8V882-F1
#
_entry.id   AF-A0A7V8V882-F1
#
_cell.length_a   1.000
_cell.length_b   1.000
_cell.length_c   1.000
_cell.angle_alpha   90.00
_cell.angle_beta   90.00
_cell.angle_gamma   90.00
#
_symmetry.space_group_name_H-M   'P 1'
#
loop_
_entity.id
_entity.type
_entity.pdbx_description
1 polymer ?
#
loop_
_entity_poly.entity_id
_entity_poly.type
_entity_poly.pdbx_seq_one_letter_code
_entity_poly.pdbx_strand_id
1 'polypeptide(L)'
;MEFRICDGDLDPDVFEAISQETIVACDSETSGLDWRTEEIGLIQLYTEKSGPILLRPSGVIPIRFIELLEMDSTRKLFHHAMFDLRFIANRWTCSPMNISCTKVLAKLAHPGDKNSLKELLDCYCNIIISKKMQVSDWTSEDLTGDQLEYAISDVYYLPLLEKKLLEKLRNEHLFELAQKCCDHIPTRLKLDLGGYPDVFAY
;
A
#
# COMPACT_ATOMS: atom_id res chain seq x y z
N MET A 1 15.19 -13.99 2.52
CA MET A 1 14.17 -13.68 3.55
C MET A 1 13.04 -14.66 3.36
N GLU A 2 12.54 -15.25 4.43
CA GLU A 2 11.37 -16.13 4.36
C GLU A 2 10.10 -15.29 4.17
N PHE A 3 9.17 -15.75 3.34
CA PHE A 3 7.91 -15.07 3.04
C PHE A 3 6.79 -16.11 2.90
N ARG A 4 5.53 -15.67 3.00
CA ARG A 4 4.34 -16.52 2.85
C ARG A 4 3.59 -16.16 1.58
N ILE A 5 3.02 -17.17 0.91
CA ILE A 5 2.08 -16.98 -0.18
C ILE A 5 0.72 -17.50 0.29
N CYS A 6 -0.32 -16.70 0.11
CA CYS A 6 -1.70 -17.09 0.37
C CYS A 6 -2.49 -17.00 -0.94
N ASP A 7 -3.34 -18.00 -1.20
CA ASP A 7 -4.17 -18.10 -2.41
C ASP A 7 -5.65 -17.93 -2.06
N GLY A 8 -6.34 -17.09 -2.83
CA GLY A 8 -7.75 -16.75 -2.64
C GLY A 8 -7.98 -15.69 -1.55
N ASP A 9 -7.42 -15.89 -0.37
CA ASP A 9 -7.54 -15.00 0.79
C ASP A 9 -6.36 -15.22 1.75
N LEU A 10 -6.18 -14.37 2.76
CA LEU A 10 -5.16 -14.57 3.80
C LEU A 10 -5.42 -15.88 4.54
N ASP A 11 -4.40 -16.65 4.90
CA ASP A 11 -4.62 -17.81 5.79
C ASP A 11 -5.13 -17.34 7.17
N PRO A 12 -5.97 -18.14 7.87
CA PRO A 12 -6.52 -17.73 9.16
C PRO A 12 -5.47 -17.36 10.22
N ASP A 13 -4.38 -18.11 10.30
CA ASP A 13 -3.27 -17.85 11.22
C ASP A 13 -2.50 -16.58 10.84
N VAL A 14 -2.33 -16.34 9.53
CA VAL A 14 -1.71 -15.12 9.01
C VAL A 14 -2.56 -13.89 9.36
N PHE A 15 -3.88 -13.96 9.12
CA PHE A 15 -4.81 -12.90 9.47
C PHE A 15 -4.83 -12.61 10.97
N GLU A 16 -4.92 -13.64 11.81
CA GLU A 16 -4.88 -13.48 13.27
C GLU A 16 -3.59 -12.80 13.73
N ALA A 17 -2.44 -13.17 13.15
CA ALA A 17 -1.16 -12.57 13.49
C ALA A 17 -1.09 -11.08 13.10
N ILE A 18 -1.43 -10.74 11.86
CA ILE A 18 -1.25 -9.36 11.36
C ILE A 18 -2.34 -8.39 11.84
N SER A 19 -3.54 -8.87 12.18
CA SER A 19 -4.64 -8.04 12.72
C SER A 19 -4.37 -7.54 14.15
N GLN A 20 -3.37 -8.11 14.83
CA GLN A 20 -2.90 -7.66 16.14
C GLN A 20 -1.72 -6.67 16.06
N GLU A 21 -1.17 -6.45 14.86
CA GLU A 21 -0.09 -5.49 14.65
C GLU A 21 -0.61 -4.06 14.56
N THR A 22 0.21 -3.10 14.96
CA THR A 22 -0.17 -1.69 14.89
C THR A 22 -0.13 -1.15 13.47
N ILE A 23 0.75 -1.70 12.63
CA ILE A 23 1.00 -1.27 11.25
C ILE A 23 1.17 -2.50 10.37
N VAL A 24 0.50 -2.49 9.21
CA VAL A 24 0.75 -3.39 8.10
C VAL A 24 1.12 -2.54 6.88
N ALA A 25 2.30 -2.77 6.33
CA ALA A 25 2.69 -2.18 5.06
C ALA A 25 2.00 -2.94 3.93
N CYS A 26 1.44 -2.23 2.96
CA CYS A 26 0.62 -2.79 1.90
C CYS A 26 1.01 -2.21 0.54
N ASP A 27 0.91 -3.02 -0.49
CA ASP A 27 1.00 -2.60 -1.90
C ASP A 27 0.16 -3.54 -2.79
N SER A 28 -0.01 -3.18 -4.07
CA SER A 28 -0.65 -4.04 -5.05
C SER A 28 0.01 -4.01 -6.41
N GLU A 29 -0.03 -5.16 -7.09
CA GLU A 29 0.31 -5.27 -8.52
C GLU A 29 -0.93 -5.61 -9.33
N THR A 30 -1.05 -4.94 -10.49
CA THR A 30 -2.28 -4.93 -11.30
C THR A 30 -1.96 -5.22 -12.76
N SER A 31 -2.95 -5.68 -13.53
CA SER A 31 -2.77 -5.95 -14.97
C SER A 31 -2.58 -4.68 -15.81
N GLY A 32 -2.89 -3.51 -15.24
CA GLY A 32 -2.76 -2.20 -15.88
C GLY A 32 -3.13 -1.07 -14.92
N LEU A 33 -3.33 0.15 -15.44
CA LEU A 33 -3.47 1.34 -14.60
C LEU A 33 -4.92 1.80 -14.35
N ASP A 34 -5.90 1.28 -15.09
CA ASP A 34 -7.30 1.68 -14.94
C ASP A 34 -8.04 0.77 -13.96
N TRP A 35 -8.23 1.27 -12.74
CA TRP A 35 -8.91 0.56 -11.65
C TRP A 35 -10.34 0.10 -11.97
N ARG A 36 -10.96 0.63 -13.04
CA ARG A 36 -12.31 0.24 -13.48
C ARG A 36 -12.33 -1.03 -14.31
N THR A 37 -11.27 -1.31 -15.06
CA THR A 37 -11.23 -2.37 -16.07
C THR A 37 -10.16 -3.41 -15.81
N GLU A 38 -9.07 -3.01 -15.14
CA GLU A 38 -7.91 -3.86 -14.87
C GLU A 38 -8.09 -4.66 -13.57
N GLU A 39 -7.38 -5.78 -13.47
CA GLU A 39 -7.49 -6.73 -12.36
C GLU A 39 -6.34 -6.57 -11.36
N ILE A 40 -6.58 -7.01 -10.12
CA ILE A 40 -5.55 -7.14 -9.10
C ILE A 40 -4.89 -8.51 -9.27
N GLY A 41 -3.60 -8.53 -9.58
CA GLY A 41 -2.82 -9.75 -9.72
C GLY A 41 -2.24 -10.22 -8.38
N LEU A 42 -1.70 -9.28 -7.59
CA LEU A 42 -1.04 -9.59 -6.34
C LEU A 42 -1.26 -8.46 -5.32
N ILE A 43 -1.45 -8.85 -4.06
CA ILE A 43 -1.40 -7.96 -2.91
C ILE A 43 -0.18 -8.32 -2.08
N GLN A 44 0.62 -7.33 -1.70
CA GLN A 44 1.77 -7.52 -0.83
C GLN A 44 1.49 -6.92 0.54
N LEU A 45 1.83 -7.66 1.59
CA LEU A 45 1.75 -7.21 2.97
C LEU A 45 3.08 -7.44 3.68
N TYR A 46 3.39 -6.58 4.63
CA TYR A 46 4.55 -6.74 5.47
C TYR A 46 4.30 -6.20 6.88
N THR A 47 4.71 -7.01 7.87
CA THR A 47 4.90 -6.57 9.26
C THR A 47 6.26 -7.06 9.73
N GLU A 48 6.86 -6.37 10.71
CA GLU A 48 8.16 -6.80 11.26
C GLU A 48 8.10 -8.18 11.91
N LYS A 49 6.95 -8.56 12.49
CA LYS A 49 6.79 -9.84 13.19
C LYS A 49 6.44 -11.00 12.25
N SER A 50 5.61 -10.77 11.24
CA SER A 50 5.14 -11.81 10.33
C SER A 50 5.98 -11.93 9.06
N GLY A 51 6.81 -10.93 8.76
CA GLY A 51 7.56 -10.87 7.52
C GLY A 51 6.67 -10.57 6.31
N PRO A 52 7.18 -10.78 5.08
CA PRO A 52 6.44 -10.55 3.85
C PRO A 52 5.37 -11.63 3.61
N ILE A 53 4.20 -11.18 3.19
CA ILE A 53 3.05 -12.02 2.82
C ILE A 53 2.58 -11.57 1.43
N LEU A 54 2.40 -12.52 0.54
CA LEU A 54 1.98 -12.32 -0.83
C LEU A 54 0.62 -12.99 -1.02
N LEU A 55 -0.42 -12.20 -1.21
CA LEU A 55 -1.80 -12.67 -1.40
C LEU A 55 -2.17 -12.61 -2.88
N ARG A 56 -2.46 -13.77 -3.47
CA ARG A 56 -3.06 -13.89 -4.80
C ARG A 56 -4.57 -14.04 -4.66
N PRO A 57 -5.40 -13.10 -5.15
CA PRO A 57 -6.85 -13.22 -5.02
C PRO A 57 -7.45 -14.41 -5.79
N SER A 58 -6.80 -14.86 -6.87
CA SER A 58 -7.16 -16.07 -7.64
C SER A 58 -8.65 -16.14 -8.03
N GLY A 59 -9.24 -14.99 -8.39
CA GLY A 59 -10.65 -14.88 -8.79
C GLY A 59 -11.66 -14.94 -7.64
N VAL A 60 -11.20 -14.96 -6.39
CA VAL A 60 -12.03 -14.98 -5.18
C VAL A 60 -12.00 -13.59 -4.52
N ILE A 61 -13.07 -13.25 -3.79
CA ILE A 61 -13.12 -12.06 -2.95
C ILE A 61 -12.41 -12.39 -1.61
N PRO A 62 -11.28 -11.75 -1.27
CA PRO A 62 -10.50 -12.07 -0.09
C PRO A 62 -11.10 -11.41 1.17
N ILE A 63 -12.04 -12.09 1.82
CA ILE A 63 -12.82 -11.54 2.94
C ILE A 63 -11.95 -11.13 4.13
N ARG A 64 -10.95 -11.93 4.51
CA ARG A 64 -10.06 -11.60 5.64
C ARG A 64 -9.15 -10.43 5.32
N PHE A 65 -8.70 -10.31 4.07
CA PHE A 65 -7.98 -9.12 3.64
C PHE A 65 -8.84 -7.86 3.70
N ILE A 66 -10.10 -7.94 3.25
CA ILE A 66 -11.05 -6.82 3.34
C ILE A 66 -11.27 -6.44 4.80
N GLU A 67 -11.49 -7.41 5.68
CA GLU A 67 -11.66 -7.18 7.12
C GLU A 67 -10.46 -6.42 7.69
N LEU A 68 -9.22 -6.84 7.39
CA LEU A 68 -8.01 -6.14 7.80
C LEU A 68 -7.98 -4.67 7.32
N LEU A 69 -8.36 -4.41 6.07
CA LEU A 69 -8.40 -3.04 5.52
C LEU A 69 -9.42 -2.15 6.24
N GLU A 70 -10.54 -2.72 6.69
CA GLU A 70 -11.61 -1.99 7.39
C GLU A 70 -11.36 -1.82 8.89
N MET A 71 -10.38 -2.51 9.47
CA MET A 71 -10.03 -2.37 10.89
C MET A 71 -9.38 -1.01 11.21
N ASP A 72 -9.99 -0.24 12.10
CA ASP A 72 -9.37 1.01 12.60
C ASP A 72 -8.19 0.76 13.55
N SER A 73 -8.15 -0.40 14.21
CA SER A 73 -7.07 -0.76 15.16
C SER A 73 -5.73 -1.03 14.49
N THR A 74 -5.72 -1.38 13.21
CA THR A 74 -4.52 -1.68 12.44
C THR A 74 -4.32 -0.61 11.37
N ARG A 75 -3.21 0.10 11.39
CA ARG A 75 -2.90 1.13 10.38
C ARG A 75 -2.33 0.49 9.12
N LYS A 76 -2.86 0.84 7.96
CA LYS A 76 -2.35 0.37 6.67
C LYS A 76 -1.44 1.42 6.03
N LEU A 77 -0.19 1.04 5.79
CA LEU A 77 0.84 1.91 5.25
C LEU A 77 1.11 1.58 3.79
N PHE A 78 0.80 2.51 2.89
CA PHE A 78 1.06 2.37 1.46
C PHE A 78 2.11 3.37 0.97
N HIS A 79 2.63 3.15 -0.24
CA HIS A 79 3.22 4.20 -1.05
C HIS A 79 2.30 4.49 -2.24
N HIS A 80 1.72 5.69 -2.30
CA HIS A 80 0.70 6.05 -3.32
C HIS A 80 -0.67 5.38 -3.15
N ALA A 81 -1.11 5.16 -1.89
CA ALA A 81 -2.35 4.49 -1.46
C ALA A 81 -3.59 4.65 -2.37
N MET A 82 -3.85 5.84 -2.91
CA MET A 82 -5.02 6.10 -3.75
C MET A 82 -5.05 5.26 -5.04
N PHE A 83 -3.91 4.75 -5.51
CA PHE A 83 -3.89 3.81 -6.62
C PHE A 83 -4.48 2.47 -6.16
N ASP A 84 -3.87 1.84 -5.17
CA ASP A 84 -4.22 0.52 -4.65
C ASP A 84 -5.65 0.49 -4.12
N LEU A 85 -6.01 1.48 -3.31
CA LEU A 85 -7.32 1.52 -2.65
C LEU A 85 -8.47 1.69 -3.65
N ARG A 86 -8.25 2.35 -4.80
CA ARG A 86 -9.29 2.44 -5.85
C ARG A 86 -9.53 1.08 -6.50
N PHE A 87 -8.46 0.33 -6.80
CA PHE A 87 -8.58 -1.04 -7.30
C PHE A 87 -9.33 -1.93 -6.30
N ILE A 88 -8.85 -1.96 -5.05
CA ILE A 88 -9.40 -2.82 -4.01
C ILE A 88 -10.88 -2.49 -3.73
N ALA A 89 -11.21 -1.21 -3.51
CA ALA A 89 -12.56 -0.82 -3.18
C ALA A 89 -13.54 -0.97 -4.36
N ASN A 90 -13.10 -0.73 -5.61
CA ASN A 90 -13.93 -0.97 -6.79
C ASN A 90 -14.23 -2.46 -6.99
N ARG A 91 -13.24 -3.33 -6.78
CA ARG A 91 -13.38 -4.77 -7.03
C ARG A 91 -14.10 -5.50 -5.90
N TRP A 92 -13.83 -5.12 -4.66
CA TRP A 92 -14.25 -5.89 -3.48
C TRP A 92 -15.20 -5.16 -2.54
N THR A 93 -15.67 -3.95 -2.91
CA THR A 93 -16.59 -3.15 -2.08
C THR A 93 -16.06 -2.97 -0.64
N CYS A 94 -14.80 -2.57 -0.52
CA CYS A 94 -14.13 -2.35 0.75
C CYS A 94 -14.24 -0.88 1.20
N SER A 95 -14.31 -0.65 2.51
CA SER A 95 -14.25 0.67 3.16
C SER A 95 -12.98 0.84 4.01
N PRO A 96 -11.80 1.06 3.40
CA PRO A 96 -10.53 1.13 4.13
C PRO A 96 -10.52 2.21 5.21
N MET A 97 -9.95 1.89 6.37
CA MET A 97 -9.81 2.79 7.53
C MET A 97 -8.35 2.88 7.97
N ASN A 98 -7.99 3.93 8.72
CA ASN A 98 -6.65 4.15 9.28
C ASN A 98 -5.52 3.94 8.25
N ILE A 99 -5.47 4.83 7.25
CA ILE A 99 -4.52 4.76 6.13
C ILE A 99 -3.40 5.77 6.32
N SER A 100 -2.16 5.37 6.09
CA SER A 100 -1.01 6.25 5.91
C SER A 100 -0.40 6.07 4.53
N CYS A 101 0.17 7.14 3.98
CA CYS A 101 0.75 7.12 2.64
C CYS A 101 2.08 7.87 2.59
N THR A 102 3.18 7.14 2.40
CA THR A 102 4.53 7.73 2.36
C THR A 102 4.69 8.77 1.25
N LYS A 103 3.97 8.63 0.13
CA LYS A 103 3.98 9.62 -0.96
C LYS A 103 3.31 10.93 -0.59
N VAL A 104 2.24 10.89 0.22
CA VAL A 104 1.59 12.09 0.77
C VAL A 104 2.53 12.78 1.76
N LEU A 105 3.13 12.00 2.67
CA LEU A 105 4.11 12.51 3.63
C LEU A 105 5.31 13.16 2.92
N ALA A 106 5.85 12.51 1.89
CA ALA A 106 6.98 13.02 1.12
C ALA A 106 6.66 14.32 0.39
N LYS A 107 5.50 14.42 -0.28
CA LYS A 107 5.07 15.65 -0.95
C LYS A 107 4.90 16.82 0.01
N LEU A 108 4.49 16.56 1.25
CA LEU A 108 4.38 17.58 2.28
C LEU A 108 5.76 17.99 2.80
N ALA A 109 6.65 17.03 3.03
CA ALA A 109 8.01 17.27 3.55
C ALA A 109 8.94 17.93 2.53
N HIS A 110 8.75 17.64 1.24
CA HIS A 110 9.51 18.23 0.15
C HIS A 110 8.66 18.29 -1.12
N PRO A 111 7.92 19.40 -1.34
CA PRO A 111 7.13 19.58 -2.55
C PRO A 111 8.03 19.56 -3.80
N GLY A 112 7.84 18.57 -4.65
CA GLY A 112 8.60 18.38 -5.89
C GLY A 112 8.11 17.17 -6.67
N ASP A 113 8.77 16.84 -7.77
CA ASP A 113 8.30 15.79 -8.69
C ASP A 113 8.84 14.39 -8.36
N LYS A 114 9.96 14.29 -7.64
CA LYS A 114 10.63 13.03 -7.30
C LYS A 114 10.03 12.40 -6.05
N ASN A 115 8.91 11.70 -6.20
CA ASN A 115 8.24 11.01 -5.10
C ASN A 115 7.94 9.54 -5.44
N SER A 116 8.70 8.91 -6.33
CA SER A 116 8.59 7.45 -6.48
C SER A 116 9.26 6.75 -5.30
N LEU A 117 8.79 5.55 -4.95
CA LEU A 117 9.32 4.78 -3.82
C LEU A 117 10.85 4.66 -3.89
N LYS A 118 11.38 4.25 -5.05
CA LYS A 118 12.82 4.14 -5.29
C LYS A 118 13.58 5.44 -4.99
N GLU A 119 13.09 6.58 -5.47
CA GLU A 119 13.77 7.87 -5.27
C GLU A 119 13.77 8.29 -3.79
N LEU A 120 12.66 8.03 -3.10
CA LEU A 120 12.54 8.36 -1.69
C LEU A 120 13.39 7.43 -0.81
N LEU A 121 13.44 6.13 -1.12
CA LEU A 121 14.31 5.19 -0.41
C LEU A 121 15.79 5.54 -0.59
N ASP A 122 16.20 5.91 -1.80
CA ASP A 122 17.57 6.36 -2.06
C ASP A 122 17.86 7.64 -1.25
N CYS A 123 17.01 8.66 -1.38
CA CYS A 123 17.22 9.96 -0.74
C CYS A 123 17.17 9.94 0.80
N TYR A 124 16.23 9.19 1.39
CA TYR A 124 15.96 9.23 2.85
C TYR A 124 16.57 8.06 3.60
N CYS A 125 16.82 6.94 2.92
CA CYS A 125 17.30 5.70 3.55
C CYS A 125 18.64 5.21 2.99
N ASN A 126 19.16 5.80 1.91
CA ASN A 126 20.31 5.30 1.14
C ASN A 126 20.10 3.85 0.67
N ILE A 127 18.86 3.50 0.30
CA ILE A 127 18.47 2.16 -0.14
C ILE A 127 18.11 2.23 -1.62
N ILE A 128 18.74 1.37 -2.43
CA ILE A 128 18.50 1.27 -3.87
C ILE A 128 17.68 0.01 -4.13
N ILE A 129 16.48 0.18 -4.68
CA ILE A 129 15.63 -0.91 -5.16
C ILE A 129 15.57 -0.95 -6.69
N SER A 130 15.31 -2.15 -7.23
CA SER A 130 15.15 -2.39 -8.67
C SER A 130 13.73 -2.03 -9.13
N LYS A 131 13.59 -1.57 -10.39
CA LYS A 131 12.28 -1.38 -11.05
C LYS A 131 12.03 -2.38 -12.19
N LYS A 132 12.88 -3.39 -12.33
CA LYS A 132 12.89 -4.27 -13.51
C LYS A 132 11.58 -5.04 -13.69
N MET A 133 10.91 -5.40 -12.60
CA MET A 133 9.69 -6.21 -12.64
C MET A 133 8.40 -5.39 -12.52
N GLN A 134 8.48 -4.06 -12.39
CA GLN A 134 7.31 -3.18 -12.28
C GLN A 134 6.30 -3.40 -13.42
N VAL A 135 6.80 -3.68 -14.63
CA VAL A 135 5.98 -4.08 -15.77
C VAL A 135 6.25 -5.55 -16.03
N SER A 136 5.36 -6.41 -15.52
CA SER A 136 5.41 -7.86 -15.68
C SER A 136 3.99 -8.43 -15.73
N ASP A 137 3.85 -9.71 -16.07
CA ASP A 137 2.58 -10.41 -15.89
C ASP A 137 2.39 -10.79 -14.41
N TRP A 138 1.65 -9.95 -13.70
CA TRP A 138 1.31 -10.11 -12.28
C TRP A 138 0.09 -11.00 -12.05
N THR A 139 -0.60 -11.42 -13.12
CA THR A 139 -1.75 -12.32 -13.06
C THR A 139 -1.37 -13.79 -13.18
N SER A 140 -0.08 -14.06 -13.41
CA SER A 140 0.45 -15.42 -13.52
C SER A 140 0.35 -16.21 -12.21
N GLU A 141 -0.05 -17.47 -12.31
CA GLU A 141 -0.03 -18.43 -11.20
C GLU A 141 1.41 -18.80 -10.77
N ASP A 142 2.40 -18.61 -11.64
CA ASP A 142 3.80 -18.98 -11.40
C ASP A 142 4.70 -17.74 -11.48
N LEU A 143 4.69 -16.93 -10.41
CA LEU A 143 5.56 -15.76 -10.30
C LEU A 143 7.03 -16.17 -10.22
N THR A 144 7.86 -15.51 -11.01
CA THR A 144 9.32 -15.73 -11.02
C THR A 144 9.97 -15.23 -9.72
N GLY A 145 11.16 -15.75 -9.40
CA GLY A 145 11.94 -15.28 -8.25
C GLY A 145 12.18 -13.76 -8.25
N ASP A 146 12.46 -13.18 -9.41
CA ASP A 146 12.67 -11.73 -9.57
C ASP A 146 11.38 -10.93 -9.30
N GLN A 147 10.21 -11.46 -9.70
CA GLN A 147 8.91 -10.84 -9.38
C GLN A 147 8.64 -10.86 -7.87
N LEU A 148 8.90 -12.00 -7.23
CA LEU A 148 8.71 -12.15 -5.79
C LEU A 148 9.64 -11.20 -5.01
N GLU A 149 10.91 -11.11 -5.40
CA GLU A 149 11.87 -10.19 -4.77
C GLU A 149 11.46 -8.73 -4.93
N TYR A 150 11.04 -8.34 -6.14
CA TYR A 150 10.53 -7.00 -6.41
C TYR A 150 9.31 -6.66 -5.54
N ALA A 151 8.28 -7.51 -5.57
CA ALA A 151 7.03 -7.30 -4.85
C ALA A 151 7.25 -7.20 -3.34
N ILE A 152 8.14 -8.04 -2.79
CA ILE A 152 8.51 -7.96 -1.38
C ILE A 152 9.21 -6.63 -1.05
N SER A 153 10.10 -6.16 -1.94
CA SER A 153 10.87 -4.94 -1.70
C SER A 153 10.01 -3.67 -1.63
N ASP A 154 8.85 -3.67 -2.31
CA ASP A 154 7.95 -2.52 -2.36
C ASP A 154 7.22 -2.28 -1.03
N VAL A 155 7.03 -3.32 -0.21
CA VAL A 155 6.43 -3.19 1.15
C VAL A 155 7.46 -3.22 2.28
N TYR A 156 8.57 -3.95 2.11
CA TYR A 156 9.53 -4.22 3.18
C TYR A 156 10.14 -2.94 3.78
N TYR A 157 10.45 -1.95 2.94
CA TYR A 157 11.11 -0.72 3.38
C TYR A 157 10.14 0.41 3.76
N LEU A 158 8.82 0.24 3.59
CA LEU A 158 7.85 1.30 3.85
C LEU A 158 7.86 1.80 5.30
N PRO A 159 7.91 0.94 6.35
CA PRO A 159 7.95 1.41 7.73
C PRO A 159 9.19 2.27 8.02
N LEU A 160 10.34 1.90 7.46
CA LEU A 160 11.58 2.67 7.59
C LEU A 160 11.46 4.04 6.90
N LEU A 161 10.91 4.07 5.68
CA LEU A 161 10.70 5.31 4.94
C LEU A 161 9.73 6.24 5.68
N GLU A 162 8.60 5.72 6.16
CA GLU A 162 7.64 6.49 6.94
C GLU A 162 8.30 7.13 8.17
N LYS A 163 9.08 6.34 8.93
CA LYS A 163 9.78 6.86 10.12
C LYS A 163 10.64 8.07 9.77
N LYS A 164 11.42 8.02 8.69
CA LYS A 164 12.28 9.12 8.23
C LYS A 164 11.48 10.36 7.81
N LEU A 165 10.38 10.16 7.09
CA LEU A 165 9.51 11.26 6.67
C LEU A 165 8.82 11.93 7.86
N LEU A 166 8.33 11.15 8.83
CA LEU A 166 7.69 11.68 10.03
C LEU A 166 8.69 12.42 10.94
N GLU A 167 9.93 11.94 11.06
CA GLU A 167 11.02 12.67 11.77
C GLU A 167 11.23 14.06 11.14
N LYS A 168 11.34 14.14 9.82
CA LYS A 168 11.47 15.42 9.10
C LYS A 168 10.26 16.33 9.30
N LEU A 169 9.04 15.81 9.11
CA LEU A 169 7.81 16.58 9.26
C LEU A 169 7.62 17.12 10.68
N ARG A 170 8.07 16.40 11.72
CA ARG A 170 8.07 16.91 13.10
C ARG A 170 9.02 18.09 13.28
N ASN A 171 10.23 18.00 12.72
CA ASN A 171 11.21 19.08 12.78
C ASN A 171 10.74 20.35 12.04
N GLU A 172 9.86 20.19 11.06
CA GLU A 172 9.26 21.29 10.29
C GLU A 172 7.89 21.73 10.84
N HIS A 173 7.44 21.18 11.97
CA HIS A 173 6.13 21.44 12.57
C HIS A 173 4.93 21.12 11.66
N LEU A 174 5.09 20.20 10.72
CA LEU A 174 4.07 19.75 9.76
C LEU A 174 3.40 18.42 10.12
N PHE A 175 3.78 17.79 11.24
CA PHE A 175 3.30 16.46 11.62
C PHE A 175 1.76 16.36 11.73
N GLU A 176 1.10 17.32 12.36
CA GLU A 176 -0.37 17.31 12.51
C GLU A 176 -1.07 17.44 11.15
N LEU A 177 -0.55 18.29 10.27
CA LEU A 177 -1.07 18.45 8.91
C LEU A 177 -0.89 17.15 8.11
N ALA A 178 0.26 16.50 8.24
CA ALA A 178 0.54 15.23 7.60
C ALA A 178 -0.46 14.13 8.00
N GLN A 179 -0.79 14.07 9.29
CA GLN A 179 -1.79 13.14 9.82
C GLN A 179 -3.16 13.42 9.19
N LYS A 180 -3.62 14.69 9.21
CA LYS A 180 -4.90 15.08 8.61
C LYS A 180 -4.97 14.77 7.10
N CYS A 181 -3.87 14.92 6.38
CA CYS A 181 -3.81 14.54 4.96
C CYS A 181 -4.00 13.03 4.76
N CYS A 182 -3.40 12.21 5.64
CA CYS A 182 -3.56 10.75 5.60
C CYS A 182 -4.98 10.32 6.02
N ASP A 183 -5.52 10.93 7.08
CA ASP A 183 -6.89 10.67 7.56
C ASP A 183 -7.96 11.02 6.50
N HIS A 184 -7.64 11.93 5.58
CA HIS A 184 -8.54 12.29 4.47
C HIS A 184 -8.54 11.28 3.32
N ILE A 185 -7.60 10.33 3.25
CA ILE A 185 -7.49 9.37 2.15
C ILE A 185 -8.79 8.54 1.99
N PRO A 186 -9.37 7.94 3.04
CA PRO A 186 -10.65 7.23 2.91
C PRO A 186 -11.80 8.11 2.40
N THR A 187 -11.85 9.38 2.80
CA THR A 187 -12.84 10.34 2.29
C THR A 187 -12.62 10.60 0.80
N ARG A 188 -11.37 10.84 0.39
CA ARG A 188 -11.03 11.05 -1.02
C ARG A 188 -11.37 9.83 -1.88
N LEU A 189 -11.12 8.62 -1.38
CA LEU A 189 -11.51 7.38 -2.05
C LEU A 189 -13.01 7.33 -2.31
N LYS A 190 -13.85 7.64 -1.30
CA LYS A 190 -15.31 7.67 -1.46
C LYS A 190 -15.76 8.68 -2.51
N LEU A 191 -15.12 9.85 -2.58
CA LEU A 191 -15.40 10.84 -3.62
C LEU A 191 -15.07 10.31 -5.02
N ASP A 192 -13.89 9.70 -5.19
CA ASP A 192 -13.46 9.18 -6.48
C ASP A 192 -14.35 8.03 -6.97
N LEU A 193 -14.72 7.09 -6.08
CA LEU A 193 -15.62 5.97 -6.42
C LEU A 193 -17.05 6.44 -6.71
N GLY A 194 -17.51 7.50 -6.04
CA GLY A 194 -18.80 8.14 -6.32
C GLY A 194 -18.84 8.97 -7.61
N GLY A 195 -17.70 9.12 -8.30
CA GLY A 195 -17.61 9.91 -9.53
C GLY A 195 -17.71 11.42 -9.29
N TYR A 196 -17.48 11.88 -8.06
CA TYR A 196 -17.48 13.31 -7.76
C TYR A 196 -16.23 13.97 -8.35
N PRO A 197 -16.33 15.18 -8.92
CA PRO A 197 -15.16 15.96 -9.31
C PRO A 197 -14.36 16.38 -8.07
N ASP A 198 -13.25 17.08 -8.27
CA ASP A 198 -12.53 17.69 -7.15
C ASP A 198 -13.42 18.74 -6.48
N VAL A 199 -14.00 18.39 -5.33
CA VAL A 199 -14.91 19.23 -4.54
C VAL A 199 -14.20 20.44 -3.91
N PHE A 200 -12.87 20.53 -4.03
CA PHE A 200 -12.07 21.66 -3.58
C PHE A 200 -11.55 22.53 -4.72
N ALA A 201 -11.76 22.13 -5.98
CA ALA A 201 -11.44 22.95 -7.14
C ALA A 201 -12.50 24.06 -7.35
N TYR A 202 -12.08 25.18 -7.94
CA TYR A 202 -12.96 26.27 -8.38
C TYR A 202 -13.56 25.98 -9.75
#